data_AF-A0A2E1KBG4-F1
#
_entry.id   AF-A0A2E1KBG4-F1
#
_cell.length_a   1.000
_cell.length_b   1.000
_cell.length_c   1.000
_cell.angle_alpha   90.00
_cell.angle_beta   90.00
_cell.angle_gamma   90.00
#
_symmetry.space_group_name_H-M   'P 1'
#
loop_
_entity.id
_entity.type
_entity.pdbx_description
1 polymer ?
#
loop_
_entity_poly.entity_id
_entity_poly.type
_entity_poly.pdbx_seq_one_letter_code
_entity_poly.pdbx_strand_id
1 'polypeptide(L)'
;MSTIANLRKCKATMSAHLYILLSFLILMPTSQAQFNIRSETGLAESSHRRPLPAEEAFPFSTTRLNPKTIELIFLPAKAHYLYQHRFSFYLKQLEFNKTTSLEAFLPEGIAKTDEFFGAVEVYYDELKILITLPEAIIEKSVILIEYQGCADWGFCYPSRSVAIPIDTL
;
A
#
# COMPACT_ATOMS: atom_id res chain seq x y z
N MET A 1 76.97 -39.68 -44.17
CA MET A 1 76.51 -39.40 -42.79
C MET A 1 75.78 -38.05 -42.71
N SER A 2 74.72 -37.84 -43.50
CA SER A 2 74.02 -36.52 -43.55
C SER A 2 72.48 -36.60 -43.75
N THR A 3 71.93 -37.77 -44.11
CA THR A 3 70.51 -37.89 -44.50
C THR A 3 69.53 -38.11 -43.33
N ILE A 4 69.99 -38.65 -42.19
CA ILE A 4 69.13 -39.04 -41.05
C ILE A 4 68.77 -37.83 -40.15
N ALA A 5 69.60 -36.78 -40.13
CA ALA A 5 69.39 -35.62 -39.27
C ALA A 5 68.21 -34.71 -39.74
N ASN A 6 67.96 -34.64 -41.06
CA ASN A 6 66.90 -33.79 -41.62
C ASN A 6 65.49 -34.38 -41.45
N LEU A 7 65.33 -35.71 -41.41
CA LEU A 7 64.03 -36.35 -41.14
C LEU A 7 63.55 -36.14 -39.69
N ARG A 8 64.47 -36.05 -38.72
CA ARG A 8 64.12 -35.79 -37.31
C ARG A 8 63.70 -34.34 -37.06
N LYS A 9 64.31 -33.37 -37.75
CA LYS A 9 63.90 -31.96 -37.69
C LYS A 9 62.53 -31.71 -38.33
N CYS A 10 62.22 -32.40 -39.44
CA CYS A 10 60.92 -32.25 -40.13
C CYS A 10 59.74 -32.82 -39.33
N LYS A 11 59.93 -33.94 -38.60
CA LYS A 11 58.89 -34.49 -37.70
C LYS A 11 58.64 -33.63 -36.45
N ALA A 12 59.69 -33.01 -35.91
CA ALA A 12 59.57 -32.16 -34.73
C ALA A 12 58.86 -30.83 -35.03
N THR A 13 59.12 -30.21 -36.19
CA THR A 13 58.45 -28.97 -36.59
C THR A 13 56.99 -29.20 -36.99
N MET A 14 56.67 -30.32 -37.66
CA MET A 14 55.29 -30.65 -38.05
C MET A 14 54.39 -30.99 -36.85
N SER A 15 54.95 -31.64 -35.81
CA SER A 15 54.24 -31.88 -34.54
C SER A 15 54.05 -30.60 -33.75
N ALA A 16 55.03 -29.69 -33.72
CA ALA A 16 54.91 -28.42 -33.00
C ALA A 16 53.84 -27.51 -33.62
N HIS A 17 53.75 -27.45 -34.95
CA HIS A 17 52.69 -26.67 -35.62
C HIS A 17 51.29 -27.28 -35.45
N LEU A 18 51.19 -28.61 -35.39
CA LEU A 18 49.92 -29.29 -35.09
C LEU A 18 49.44 -28.97 -33.66
N TYR A 19 50.33 -28.96 -32.66
CA TYR A 19 49.99 -28.57 -31.29
C TYR A 19 49.71 -27.06 -31.14
N ILE A 20 50.38 -26.20 -31.90
CA ILE A 20 50.10 -24.75 -31.91
C ILE A 20 48.72 -24.47 -32.52
N LEU A 21 48.37 -25.11 -33.64
CA LEU A 21 47.02 -25.01 -34.25
C LEU A 21 45.92 -25.64 -33.38
N LEU A 22 46.20 -26.76 -32.70
CA LEU A 22 45.25 -27.37 -31.76
C LEU A 22 45.05 -26.51 -30.49
N SER A 23 46.09 -25.80 -30.03
CA SER A 23 45.97 -24.89 -28.87
C SER A 23 45.21 -23.61 -29.19
N PHE A 24 45.26 -23.13 -30.44
CA PHE A 24 44.56 -21.92 -30.86
C PHE A 24 43.04 -22.13 -31.01
N LEU A 25 42.60 -23.38 -31.22
CA LEU A 25 41.17 -23.73 -31.33
C LEU A 25 40.45 -23.77 -29.97
N ILE A 26 41.18 -23.74 -28.86
CA ILE A 26 40.63 -23.84 -27.49
C ILE A 26 40.47 -22.44 -26.84
N LEU A 27 40.93 -21.37 -27.50
CA LEU A 27 40.84 -20.00 -26.99
C LEU A 27 39.69 -19.16 -27.58
N MET A 28 38.62 -19.78 -28.08
CA MET A 28 37.39 -19.05 -28.36
C MET A 28 36.63 -18.84 -27.05
N PRO A 29 36.50 -17.61 -26.53
CA PRO A 29 35.61 -17.37 -25.41
C PRO A 29 34.19 -17.66 -25.91
N THR A 30 33.48 -18.57 -25.26
CA THR A 30 32.04 -18.65 -25.43
C THR A 30 31.48 -17.28 -25.08
N SER A 31 30.88 -16.60 -26.05
CA SER A 31 30.15 -15.36 -25.79
C SER A 31 28.98 -15.70 -24.87
N GLN A 32 29.19 -15.65 -23.56
CA GLN A 32 28.11 -15.58 -22.62
C GLN A 32 27.55 -14.16 -22.76
N ALA A 33 26.39 -14.03 -23.39
CA ALA A 33 25.58 -12.83 -23.23
C ALA A 33 25.28 -12.70 -21.74
N GLN A 34 26.10 -11.93 -21.02
CA GLN A 34 25.77 -11.49 -19.68
C GLN A 34 24.63 -10.48 -19.80
N PHE A 35 23.40 -10.99 -19.80
CA PHE A 35 22.27 -10.22 -19.32
C PHE A 35 22.52 -10.00 -17.82
N ASN A 36 23.39 -9.04 -17.53
CA ASN A 36 23.52 -8.45 -16.20
C ASN A 36 22.20 -7.74 -15.94
N ILE A 37 21.21 -8.48 -15.44
CA ILE A 37 20.28 -7.88 -14.50
C ILE A 37 21.18 -7.47 -13.35
N ARG A 38 21.62 -6.21 -13.38
CA ARG A 38 22.05 -5.53 -12.17
C ARG A 38 20.79 -5.50 -11.30
N SER A 39 20.56 -6.59 -10.56
CA SER A 39 19.77 -6.54 -9.35
C SER A 39 20.58 -5.63 -8.44
N GLU A 40 20.32 -4.33 -8.54
CA GLU A 40 20.51 -3.44 -7.41
C GLU A 40 19.56 -3.94 -6.34
N THR A 41 19.97 -5.01 -5.66
CA THR A 41 19.60 -5.27 -4.27
C THR A 41 20.26 -4.18 -3.42
N GLY A 42 19.85 -2.94 -3.67
CA GLY A 42 19.72 -1.87 -2.69
C GLY A 42 18.30 -1.86 -2.12
N LEU A 43 17.60 -2.98 -2.18
CA LEU A 43 16.51 -3.27 -1.25
C LEU A 43 17.17 -3.61 0.09
N ALA A 44 17.64 -2.55 0.75
CA ALA A 44 17.59 -2.52 2.19
C ALA A 44 16.24 -3.11 2.59
N GLU A 45 16.30 -4.10 3.46
CA GLU A 45 15.21 -4.87 4.02
C GLU A 45 14.06 -3.94 4.46
N SER A 46 13.21 -3.54 3.51
CA SER A 46 11.94 -2.94 3.83
C SER A 46 11.12 -4.11 4.33
N SER A 47 10.85 -4.10 5.63
CA SER A 47 9.73 -4.87 6.17
C SER A 47 8.53 -4.52 5.29
N HIS A 48 8.19 -5.37 4.31
CA HIS A 48 7.09 -5.12 3.40
C HIS A 48 5.81 -5.26 4.22
N ARG A 49 5.41 -4.17 4.88
CA ARG A 49 4.13 -4.07 5.57
C ARG A 49 3.07 -4.12 4.50
N ARG A 50 2.31 -5.21 4.48
CA ARG A 50 1.16 -5.35 3.59
C ARG A 50 0.03 -4.47 4.13
N PRO A 51 -0.65 -3.69 3.27
CA PRO A 51 -1.86 -2.99 3.68
C PRO A 51 -2.88 -3.99 4.25
N LEU A 52 -3.49 -3.64 5.37
CA LEU A 52 -4.66 -4.35 5.88
C LEU A 52 -5.87 -4.05 4.98
N PRO A 53 -6.91 -4.88 4.96
CA PRO A 53 -8.23 -4.45 4.52
C PRO A 53 -8.66 -3.20 5.29
N ALA A 54 -9.41 -2.29 4.65
CA ALA A 54 -9.77 -1.02 5.26
C ALA A 54 -10.62 -1.21 6.53
N GLU A 55 -11.47 -2.24 6.54
CA GLU A 55 -12.33 -2.61 7.65
C GLU A 55 -11.52 -3.15 8.85
N GLU A 56 -10.33 -3.72 8.61
CA GLU A 56 -9.39 -4.13 9.65
C GLU A 56 -8.47 -2.99 10.10
N ALA A 57 -8.14 -2.07 9.19
CA ALA A 57 -7.36 -0.88 9.49
C ALA A 57 -8.14 0.15 10.31
N PHE A 58 -9.46 0.26 10.06
CA PHE A 58 -10.35 1.23 10.67
C PHE A 58 -11.66 0.57 11.09
N PRO A 59 -11.63 -0.41 12.01
CA PRO A 59 -12.85 -1.00 12.53
C PRO A 59 -13.67 0.08 13.22
N PHE A 60 -14.99 0.01 13.05
CA PHE A 60 -15.90 0.93 13.68
C PHE A 60 -17.18 0.25 14.16
N SER A 61 -17.84 0.87 15.13
CA SER A 61 -19.16 0.49 15.60
C SER A 61 -20.05 1.72 15.72
N THR A 62 -21.36 1.51 15.59
CA THR A 62 -22.36 2.57 15.75
C THR A 62 -23.40 2.15 16.78
N THR A 63 -23.88 3.10 17.57
CA THR A 63 -24.92 2.86 18.57
C THR A 63 -25.79 4.10 18.72
N ARG A 64 -27.10 3.92 18.83
CA ARG A 64 -28.02 5.01 19.12
C ARG A 64 -28.03 5.31 20.62
N LEU A 65 -27.52 6.49 21.01
CA LEU A 65 -27.53 6.92 22.42
C LEU A 65 -28.90 7.41 22.86
N ASN A 66 -29.60 8.12 21.96
CA ASN A 66 -30.94 8.68 22.19
C ASN A 66 -31.60 9.00 20.83
N PRO A 67 -32.86 9.49 20.79
CA PRO A 67 -33.55 9.77 19.53
C PRO A 67 -32.82 10.74 18.58
N LYS A 68 -31.97 11.63 19.09
CA LYS A 68 -31.28 12.67 18.33
C LYS A 68 -29.77 12.46 18.18
N THR A 69 -29.20 11.39 18.75
CA THR A 69 -27.73 11.22 18.78
C THR A 69 -27.33 9.79 18.47
N ILE A 70 -26.44 9.63 17.49
CA ILE A 70 -25.68 8.39 17.23
C ILE A 70 -24.26 8.59 17.73
N GLU A 71 -23.74 7.59 18.43
CA GLU A 71 -22.31 7.45 18.69
C GLU A 71 -21.68 6.56 17.63
N LEU A 72 -20.59 7.05 17.04
CA LEU A 72 -19.72 6.32 16.13
C LEU A 72 -18.35 6.21 16.78
N ILE A 73 -17.87 4.97 16.95
CA ILE A 73 -16.57 4.69 17.55
C ILE A 73 -15.69 4.07 16.49
N PHE A 74 -14.55 4.69 16.19
CA PHE A 74 -13.46 4.09 15.43
C PHE A 74 -12.35 3.62 16.37
N LEU A 75 -11.69 2.53 16.01
CA LEU A 75 -10.49 2.05 16.71
C LEU A 75 -9.40 1.73 15.67
N PRO A 76 -8.69 2.75 15.14
CA PRO A 76 -7.66 2.53 14.13
C PRO A 76 -6.63 1.48 14.58
N ALA A 77 -6.22 0.62 13.65
CA ALA A 77 -5.19 -0.37 13.91
C ALA A 77 -3.85 0.31 14.23
N LYS A 78 -2.94 -0.41 14.88
CA LYS A 78 -1.60 0.12 15.21
C LYS A 78 -0.91 0.73 13.98
N ALA A 79 -0.36 1.94 14.15
CA ALA A 79 0.30 2.71 13.09
C ALA A 79 -0.61 3.07 11.89
N HIS A 80 -1.93 3.09 12.11
CA HIS A 80 -2.93 3.63 11.21
C HIS A 80 -3.62 4.83 11.86
N TYR A 81 -4.06 5.78 11.05
CA TYR A 81 -4.72 6.98 11.54
C TYR A 81 -5.80 7.46 10.58
N LEU A 82 -6.82 8.13 11.13
CA LEU A 82 -7.92 8.75 10.39
C LEU A 82 -7.72 10.26 10.32
N TYR A 83 -8.03 10.89 9.19
CA TYR A 83 -7.97 12.34 9.04
C TYR A 83 -9.25 13.00 9.55
N GLN A 84 -9.12 13.98 10.45
CA GLN A 84 -10.25 14.74 10.96
C GLN A 84 -11.03 15.46 9.85
N HIS A 85 -10.32 16.11 8.94
CA HIS A 85 -10.92 16.88 7.84
C HIS A 85 -11.55 16.03 6.72
N ARG A 86 -11.41 14.68 6.79
CA ARG A 86 -11.98 13.75 5.80
C ARG A 86 -13.24 13.07 6.30
N PHE A 87 -13.74 13.44 7.46
CA PHE A 87 -15.06 13.03 7.91
C PHE A 87 -16.16 13.85 7.26
N SER A 88 -17.21 13.19 6.80
CA SER A 88 -18.47 13.83 6.41
C SER A 88 -19.64 12.90 6.75
N PHE A 89 -20.74 13.49 7.20
CA PHE A 89 -21.91 12.75 7.67
C PHE A 89 -23.15 13.24 6.95
N TYR A 90 -23.94 12.32 6.42
CA TYR A 90 -25.17 12.66 5.72
C TYR A 90 -26.31 11.74 6.13
N LEU A 91 -27.51 12.29 6.14
CA LEU A 91 -28.75 11.54 6.20
C LEU A 91 -29.32 11.43 4.79
N LYS A 92 -29.47 10.20 4.29
CA LYS A 92 -30.14 9.93 3.01
C LYS A 92 -31.50 9.30 3.27
N GLN A 93 -32.55 10.06 2.93
CA GLN A 93 -33.94 9.64 3.02
C GLN A 93 -34.32 8.97 1.70
N LEU A 94 -34.46 7.64 1.70
CA LEU A 94 -34.54 6.85 0.47
C LEU A 94 -35.84 7.13 -0.31
N GLU A 95 -36.96 7.30 0.39
CA GLU A 95 -38.26 7.57 -0.22
C GLU A 95 -38.29 8.90 -0.99
N PHE A 96 -37.68 9.94 -0.43
CA PHE A 96 -37.66 11.29 -1.00
C PHE A 96 -36.42 11.58 -1.85
N ASN A 97 -35.50 10.62 -1.97
CA ASN A 97 -34.17 10.79 -2.57
C ASN A 97 -33.46 12.07 -2.11
N LYS A 98 -33.62 12.42 -0.82
CA LYS A 98 -33.07 13.64 -0.23
C LYS A 98 -31.87 13.30 0.63
N THR A 99 -30.76 14.01 0.39
CA THR A 99 -29.54 13.92 1.20
C THR A 99 -29.37 15.23 1.97
N THR A 100 -29.14 15.14 3.27
CA THR A 100 -28.92 16.30 4.15
C THR A 100 -27.64 16.09 4.94
N SER A 101 -26.77 17.11 4.99
CA SER A 101 -25.57 17.07 5.84
C SER A 101 -25.97 17.00 7.31
N LEU A 102 -25.24 16.22 8.10
CA LEU A 102 -25.42 16.12 9.53
C LEU A 102 -24.27 16.83 10.25
N GLU A 103 -24.61 17.47 11.36
CA GLU A 103 -23.62 17.99 12.30
C GLU A 103 -23.06 16.85 13.14
N ALA A 104 -21.76 16.89 13.39
CA ALA A 104 -21.09 15.94 14.26
C ALA A 104 -20.07 16.64 15.14
N PHE A 105 -19.99 16.21 16.40
CA PHE A 105 -18.90 16.60 17.28
C PHE A 105 -17.75 15.62 17.10
N LEU A 106 -16.59 16.14 16.71
CA LEU A 106 -15.33 15.43 16.68
C LEU A 106 -14.43 16.05 17.76
N PRO A 107 -13.75 15.24 18.59
CA PRO A 107 -12.79 15.74 19.57
C PRO A 107 -11.56 16.34 18.87
N GLU A 108 -10.71 17.03 19.64
CA GLU A 108 -9.42 17.52 19.11
C GLU A 108 -8.54 16.34 18.69
N GLY A 109 -7.99 16.40 17.47
CA GLY A 109 -7.05 15.43 16.94
C GLY A 109 -5.59 15.72 17.29
N ILE A 110 -4.70 14.86 16.82
CA ILE A 110 -3.26 15.04 16.91
C ILE A 110 -2.78 15.77 15.66
N ALA A 111 -2.10 16.90 15.83
CA ALA A 111 -1.45 17.60 14.72
C ALA A 111 -0.35 16.73 14.09
N LYS A 112 -0.39 16.58 12.77
CA LYS A 112 0.57 15.82 11.97
C LYS A 112 0.90 16.58 10.70
N THR A 113 2.13 16.45 10.22
CA THR A 113 2.50 16.84 8.86
C THR A 113 2.83 15.60 8.06
N ASP A 114 2.18 15.40 6.92
CA ASP A 114 2.48 14.33 5.98
C ASP A 114 2.67 14.82 4.55
N GLU A 115 3.06 13.90 3.66
CA GLU A 115 3.33 14.16 2.25
C GLU A 115 2.07 14.26 1.38
N PHE A 116 0.89 13.86 1.90
CA PHE A 116 -0.36 13.80 1.14
C PHE A 116 -1.16 15.11 1.26
N PHE A 117 -1.24 15.64 2.48
CA PHE A 117 -2.06 16.81 2.80
C PHE A 117 -1.28 17.92 3.53
N GLY A 118 0.00 17.69 3.87
CA GLY A 118 0.76 18.65 4.65
C GLY A 118 0.29 18.66 6.10
N ALA A 119 0.03 19.85 6.66
CA ALA A 119 -0.42 20.00 8.03
C ALA A 119 -1.90 19.61 8.19
N VAL A 120 -2.16 18.62 9.06
CA VAL A 120 -3.46 18.00 9.28
C VAL A 120 -3.67 17.65 10.76
N GLU A 121 -4.92 17.35 11.13
CA GLU A 121 -5.26 16.71 12.40
C GLU A 121 -5.72 15.27 12.16
N VAL A 122 -5.22 14.35 12.98
CA VAL A 122 -5.43 12.91 12.82
C VAL A 122 -5.77 12.19 14.12
N TYR A 123 -6.34 10.99 14.01
CA TYR A 123 -6.68 10.12 15.14
C TYR A 123 -6.01 8.76 14.99
N TYR A 124 -5.16 8.39 15.94
CA TYR A 124 -4.53 7.06 16.02
C TYR A 124 -5.25 6.12 16.99
N ASP A 125 -5.80 6.68 18.06
CA ASP A 125 -6.45 5.94 19.14
C ASP A 125 -7.97 5.92 18.93
N GLU A 126 -8.68 5.38 19.93
CA GLU A 126 -10.14 5.37 19.97
C GLU A 126 -10.71 6.77 19.71
N LEU A 127 -11.55 6.87 18.68
CA LEU A 127 -12.21 8.10 18.28
C LEU A 127 -13.72 7.93 18.46
N LYS A 128 -14.30 8.74 19.35
CA LYS A 128 -15.75 8.82 19.54
C LYS A 128 -16.30 10.07 18.86
N ILE A 129 -17.25 9.87 17.98
CA ILE A 129 -17.92 10.93 17.22
C ILE A 129 -19.40 10.91 17.59
N LEU A 130 -19.95 12.06 17.94
CA LEU A 130 -21.38 12.21 18.23
C LEU A 130 -22.07 12.88 17.05
N ILE A 131 -22.87 12.12 16.32
CA ILE A 131 -23.61 12.60 15.15
C ILE A 131 -25.01 13.03 15.59
N THR A 132 -25.39 14.27 15.24
CA THR A 132 -26.69 14.85 15.58
C THR A 132 -27.69 14.57 14.48
N LEU A 133 -28.82 13.96 14.84
CA LEU A 133 -29.93 13.66 13.94
C LEU A 133 -31.01 14.76 14.00
N PRO A 134 -31.73 15.01 12.90
CA PRO A 134 -32.89 15.90 12.91
C PRO A 134 -34.04 15.31 13.75
N GLU A 135 -34.96 16.16 14.22
CA GLU A 135 -36.09 15.72 15.06
C GLU A 135 -37.03 14.75 14.34
N ALA A 136 -37.26 14.97 13.04
CA ALA A 136 -38.08 14.13 12.20
C ALA A 136 -37.19 13.22 11.36
N ILE A 137 -36.90 12.03 11.88
CA ILE A 137 -36.28 10.97 11.10
C ILE A 137 -37.39 10.21 10.39
N ILE A 138 -37.34 10.23 9.07
CA ILE A 138 -38.29 9.53 8.21
C ILE A 138 -37.92 8.04 8.20
N GLU A 139 -38.94 7.18 8.19
CA GLU A 139 -38.79 5.74 7.96
C GLU A 139 -37.92 5.47 6.71
N LYS A 140 -37.12 4.39 6.72
CA LYS A 140 -36.22 4.01 5.61
C LYS A 140 -35.17 5.09 5.27
N SER A 141 -34.45 5.55 6.29
CA SER A 141 -33.30 6.44 6.12
C SER A 141 -31.99 5.72 6.43
N VAL A 142 -30.91 6.10 5.72
CA VAL A 142 -29.55 5.62 6.00
C VAL A 142 -28.64 6.79 6.38
N ILE A 143 -27.72 6.56 7.29
CA ILE A 143 -26.61 7.47 7.59
C ILE A 143 -25.46 7.09 6.67
N LEU A 144 -24.98 8.05 5.87
CA LEU A 144 -23.76 7.93 5.11
C LEU A 144 -22.61 8.52 5.92
N ILE A 145 -21.58 7.73 6.16
CA ILE A 145 -20.36 8.15 6.85
C ILE A 145 -19.24 8.07 5.82
N GLU A 146 -18.62 9.21 5.54
CA GLU A 146 -17.42 9.29 4.73
C GLU A 146 -16.21 9.51 5.61
N TYR A 147 -15.13 8.78 5.35
CA TYR A 147 -13.88 8.88 6.10
C TYR A 147 -12.70 8.45 5.23
N GLN A 148 -11.50 8.83 5.68
CA GLN A 148 -10.26 8.39 5.07
C GLN A 148 -9.16 8.31 6.11
N GLY A 149 -8.25 7.35 5.94
CA GLY A 149 -7.08 7.21 6.77
C GLY A 149 -5.87 6.71 5.98
N CYS A 150 -4.73 6.71 6.65
CA CYS A 150 -3.47 6.19 6.13
C CYS A 150 -2.75 5.37 7.20
N ALA A 151 -1.64 4.78 6.80
CA ALA A 151 -0.70 4.14 7.69
C ALA A 151 0.63 4.89 7.69
N ASP A 152 1.35 4.88 8.81
CA ASP A 152 2.60 5.65 9.00
C ASP A 152 3.72 5.26 8.02
N TRP A 153 3.62 4.07 7.41
CA TRP A 153 4.58 3.59 6.43
C TRP A 153 4.28 4.06 4.99
N GLY A 154 3.44 5.09 4.84
CA GLY A 154 3.26 5.82 3.56
C GLY A 154 2.15 5.27 2.67
N PHE A 155 1.25 4.44 3.19
CA PHE A 155 0.09 3.97 2.43
C PHE A 155 -1.18 4.66 2.85
N CYS A 156 -1.84 5.30 1.89
CA CYS A 156 -3.10 5.97 2.09
C CYS A 156 -4.26 5.20 1.45
N TYR A 157 -5.28 4.96 2.26
CA TYR A 157 -6.50 4.31 1.79
C TYR A 157 -7.32 5.32 0.98
N PRO A 158 -8.02 4.90 -0.08
CA PRO A 158 -9.01 5.75 -0.75
C PRO A 158 -10.11 6.19 0.21
N SER A 159 -10.77 7.30 -0.12
CA SER A 159 -11.96 7.75 0.60
C SER A 159 -13.01 6.64 0.63
N ARG A 160 -13.57 6.38 1.80
CA ARG A 160 -14.59 5.35 2.02
C ARG A 160 -15.92 6.01 2.34
N SER A 161 -17.01 5.43 1.84
CA SER A 161 -18.38 5.80 2.18
C SER A 161 -19.11 4.55 2.65
N VAL A 162 -19.65 4.58 3.86
CA VAL A 162 -20.43 3.46 4.44
C VAL A 162 -21.84 3.93 4.75
N ALA A 163 -22.82 3.09 4.44
CA ALA A 163 -24.24 3.37 4.66
C ALA A 163 -24.78 2.51 5.81
N ILE A 164 -25.31 3.15 6.84
CA ILE A 164 -25.86 2.50 8.03
C ILE A 164 -27.37 2.75 8.10
N PRO A 165 -28.21 1.71 7.96
CA PRO A 165 -29.66 1.84 8.11
C PRO A 165 -30.04 2.26 9.54
N ILE A 166 -30.80 3.34 9.69
CA ILE A 166 -31.16 3.87 11.03
C ILE A 166 -32.05 2.91 11.82
N ASP A 167 -32.85 2.11 11.14
CA ASP A 167 -33.72 1.08 11.74
C ASP A 167 -32.93 -0.08 12.38
N THR A 168 -31.63 -0.18 12.10
CA THR A 168 -30.75 -1.20 12.70
C THR A 168 -29.97 -0.70 13.93
N LEU A 169 -30.14 0.57 14.31
CA LEU A 169 -29.38 1.27 15.37
C LEU A 169 -30.10 1.39 16.71
#